data_AF-A0A7S0GJI5-F1
#
_entry.id   AF-A0A7S0GJI5-F1
#
_cell.length_a   1.000
_cell.length_b   1.000
_cell.length_c   1.000
_cell.angle_alpha   90.00
_cell.angle_beta   90.00
_cell.angle_gamma   90.00
#
_symmetry.space_group_name_H-M   'P 1'
#
loop_
_entity.id
_entity.type
_entity.pdbx_description
1 polymer ?
#
loop_
_entity_poly.entity_id
_entity_poly.type
_entity_poly.pdbx_seq_one_letter_code
_entity_poly.pdbx_strand_id
1 'polypeptide(L)'
;MLLARYICIFYATIVTGGRSVTTVLTIGLKDPKTGARSWKLDDEAELYDITHLPCRSARYTPKKGDISGSPATAKTSDFPVTPGAEMPEVYGCDKQDYAVLFIIGVESVENA
;
A
#
# COMPACT_ATOMS: atom_id res chain seq x y z
N MET A 1 38.64 -18.82 1.27
CA MET A 1 37.45 -19.11 0.44
C MET A 1 36.21 -18.74 1.26
N LEU A 2 35.85 -17.45 1.28
CA LEU A 2 34.69 -16.93 2.02
C LEU A 2 33.44 -17.12 1.16
N LEU A 3 32.55 -18.03 1.55
CA LEU A 3 31.17 -18.07 1.04
C LEU A 3 30.35 -17.04 1.83
N ALA A 4 30.12 -15.89 1.21
CA ALA A 4 29.09 -14.95 1.65
C ALA A 4 27.73 -15.65 1.55
N ARG A 5 27.18 -16.07 2.69
CA ARG A 5 25.81 -16.55 2.79
C ARG A 5 24.90 -15.34 2.59
N TYR A 6 24.12 -15.38 1.52
CA TYR A 6 23.01 -14.47 1.26
C TYR A 6 21.97 -14.63 2.37
N ILE A 7 22.05 -13.80 3.40
CA ILE A 7 20.97 -13.63 4.37
C ILE A 7 19.84 -12.90 3.63
N CYS A 8 18.84 -13.66 3.20
CA CYS A 8 17.59 -13.11 2.71
C CYS A 8 16.72 -12.78 3.92
N ILE A 9 16.76 -11.51 4.35
CA ILE A 9 15.91 -11.03 5.44
C ILE A 9 14.46 -10.94 4.90
N PHE A 10 13.61 -11.85 5.35
CA PHE A 10 12.17 -11.81 5.12
C PHE A 10 11.52 -11.08 6.31
N TYR A 11 10.97 -9.88 6.08
CA TYR A 11 10.24 -9.14 7.09
C TYR A 11 8.76 -9.56 7.07
N ALA A 12 8.25 -10.00 8.22
CA ALA A 12 6.83 -10.25 8.45
C ALA A 12 6.24 -9.11 9.28
N THR A 13 4.97 -8.78 9.07
CA THR A 13 4.29 -7.69 9.78
C THR A 13 2.82 -8.02 10.02
N ILE A 14 2.23 -7.60 11.15
CA ILE A 14 0.81 -7.80 11.50
C ILE A 14 0.02 -6.54 11.15
N VAL A 15 -1.12 -6.67 10.47
CA VAL A 15 -1.97 -5.52 10.13
C VAL A 15 -3.15 -5.38 11.10
N THR A 16 -3.29 -4.22 11.76
CA THR A 16 -4.37 -3.96 12.74
C THR A 16 -5.03 -2.59 12.52
N GLY A 17 -6.17 -2.56 11.83
CA GLY A 17 -6.92 -1.35 11.46
C GLY A 17 -8.29 -1.21 12.15
N GLY A 18 -8.47 -1.72 13.37
CA GLY A 18 -9.79 -1.76 14.02
C GLY A 18 -10.78 -2.72 13.36
N ARG A 19 -10.25 -3.71 12.63
CA ARG A 19 -10.99 -4.76 11.92
C ARG A 19 -10.92 -6.06 12.72
N SER A 20 -11.92 -6.92 12.60
CA SER A 20 -11.95 -8.21 13.29
C SER A 20 -10.92 -9.22 12.75
N VAL A 21 -10.36 -8.94 11.57
CA VAL A 21 -9.37 -9.79 10.91
C VAL A 21 -8.00 -9.14 11.02
N THR A 22 -7.03 -9.89 11.54
CA THR A 22 -5.60 -9.57 11.53
C THR A 22 -4.88 -10.67 10.77
N THR A 23 -3.98 -10.31 9.86
CA THR A 23 -3.19 -11.25 9.07
C THR A 23 -1.72 -10.83 9.04
N VAL A 24 -0.86 -11.76 8.65
CA VAL A 24 0.55 -11.49 8.39
C VAL A 24 0.75 -11.07 6.93
N LEU A 25 1.27 -9.86 6.73
CA LEU A 25 1.77 -9.40 5.44
C LEU A 25 3.23 -9.83 5.29
N THR A 26 3.49 -10.69 4.31
CA THR A 26 4.84 -11.08 3.90
C THR A 26 5.23 -10.34 2.63
N ILE A 27 6.33 -9.59 2.68
CA ILE A 27 6.89 -8.90 1.51
C ILE A 27 8.06 -9.73 0.96
N GLY A 28 7.93 -10.13 -0.31
CA GLY A 28 8.96 -10.88 -1.02
C GLY A 28 10.22 -10.06 -1.29
N LEU A 29 11.28 -10.77 -1.67
CA LEU A 29 12.51 -10.15 -2.14
C LEU A 29 12.25 -9.32 -3.40
N LYS A 30 13.08 -8.30 -3.59
CA LYS A 30 13.03 -7.46 -4.78
C LYS A 30 13.49 -8.26 -5.99
N ASP A 31 12.67 -8.29 -7.03
CA ASP A 31 13.04 -8.84 -8.33
C ASP A 31 14.22 -8.03 -8.89
N PRO A 32 15.35 -8.67 -9.23
CA PRO A 32 16.55 -7.96 -9.67
C PRO A 32 16.44 -7.37 -11.08
N LYS A 33 15.51 -7.84 -11.91
CA LYS A 33 15.29 -7.35 -13.28
C LYS A 33 14.27 -6.23 -13.32
N THR A 34 13.15 -6.39 -12.63
CA THR A 34 12.02 -5.43 -12.68
C THR A 34 12.03 -4.44 -11.52
N GLY A 35 12.69 -4.79 -10.42
CA GLY A 35 12.66 -4.04 -9.17
C GLY A 35 11.35 -4.17 -8.39
N ALA A 36 10.40 -4.97 -8.86
CA ALA A 36 9.13 -5.22 -8.18
C ALA A 36 9.32 -6.10 -6.93
N ARG A 37 8.37 -6.03 -5.99
CA ARG A 37 8.29 -6.95 -4.85
C ARG A 37 6.93 -7.64 -4.90
N SER A 38 6.92 -8.95 -4.76
CA SER A 38 5.67 -9.67 -4.48
C SER A 38 5.27 -9.47 -3.03
N TRP A 39 3.99 -9.68 -2.74
CA TRP A 39 3.47 -9.70 -1.38
C TRP A 39 2.34 -10.71 -1.28
N LYS A 40 2.09 -11.19 -0.07
CA LYS A 40 0.94 -12.05 0.25
C LYS A 40 0.40 -11.73 1.64
N LEU A 41 -0.88 -12.02 1.82
CA LEU A 41 -1.54 -12.09 3.12
C LEU A 41 -1.77 -13.56 3.45
N ASP A 42 -1.65 -13.92 4.72
CA ASP A 42 -1.99 -15.26 5.19
C ASP A 42 -3.50 -15.35 5.49
N ASP A 43 -3.96 -16.54 5.90
CA ASP A 43 -5.36 -16.83 6.32
C ASP A 43 -6.43 -16.51 5.27
N GLU A 44 -6.06 -16.55 3.98
CA GLU A 44 -6.94 -16.20 2.85
C GLU A 44 -7.51 -14.77 2.95
N ALA A 45 -6.89 -13.90 3.76
CA ALA A 45 -7.34 -12.54 3.96
C ALA A 45 -7.22 -11.72 2.67
N GLU A 46 -8.27 -10.96 2.36
CA GLU A 46 -8.25 -10.05 1.22
C GLU A 46 -7.71 -8.67 1.63
N LEU A 47 -7.21 -7.91 0.65
CA LEU A 47 -6.74 -6.55 0.90
C LEU A 47 -7.82 -5.67 1.53
N TYR A 48 -9.09 -5.90 1.18
CA TYR A 48 -10.22 -5.16 1.75
C TYR A 48 -10.38 -5.40 3.26
N ASP A 49 -10.19 -6.63 3.72
CA ASP A 49 -10.38 -7.02 5.13
C ASP A 49 -9.46 -6.25 6.09
N ILE A 50 -8.27 -5.91 5.60
CA ILE A 50 -7.21 -5.25 6.37
C ILE A 50 -7.03 -3.76 6.04
N THR A 51 -7.78 -3.25 5.06
CA THR A 51 -7.75 -1.84 4.72
C THR A 51 -8.48 -1.03 5.79
N HIS A 52 -7.81 0.00 6.31
CA HIS A 52 -8.42 0.97 7.20
C HIS A 52 -9.34 1.90 6.39
N LEU A 53 -10.54 1.41 6.03
CA LEU A 53 -11.49 2.06 5.12
C LEU A 53 -11.77 3.55 5.36
N PRO A 54 -11.76 4.07 6.61
CA PRO A 54 -11.91 5.51 6.83
C PRO A 54 -10.72 6.34 6.33
N CYS A 55 -9.51 5.79 6.33
CA CYS A 55 -8.32 6.46 5.82
C CYS A 55 -8.17 6.19 4.32
N ARG A 56 -8.02 7.25 3.53
CA ARG A 56 -7.87 7.18 2.08
C ARG A 56 -6.63 7.93 1.63
N SER A 57 -5.98 7.38 0.62
CA SER A 57 -4.85 8.00 -0.06
C SER A 57 -4.97 7.72 -1.54
N ALA A 58 -4.73 8.75 -2.34
CA ALA A 58 -4.61 8.61 -3.79
C ALA A 58 -3.42 9.44 -4.27
N ARG A 59 -2.78 8.96 -5.33
CA ARG A 59 -1.79 9.73 -6.07
C ARG A 59 -2.41 10.24 -7.36
N TYR A 60 -2.27 11.54 -7.57
CA TYR A 60 -2.65 12.22 -8.79
C TYR A 60 -1.39 12.57 -9.56
N THR A 61 -1.30 12.12 -10.80
CA THR A 61 -0.17 12.44 -11.69
C THR A 61 -0.72 13.19 -12.89
N PRO A 62 -0.17 14.36 -13.28
CA PRO A 62 -0.63 15.07 -14.47
C PRO A 62 -0.58 14.15 -15.69
N LYS A 63 -1.65 14.16 -16.49
CA LYS A 63 -1.72 13.39 -17.73
C LYS A 63 -0.60 13.84 -18.66
N LYS A 64 -0.01 12.90 -19.41
CA LYS A 64 1.12 13.22 -20.29
C LYS A 64 0.72 14.29 -21.32
N GLY A 65 1.42 15.43 -21.29
CA GLY A 65 1.16 16.56 -22.18
C GLY A 65 0.04 17.50 -21.70
N ASP A 66 -0.57 17.22 -20.55
CA ASP A 66 -1.57 18.06 -19.92
C ASP A 66 -0.94 18.86 -18.77
N ILE A 67 -0.84 20.18 -18.97
CA ILE A 67 -0.30 21.11 -17.96
C ILE A 67 -1.35 21.49 -16.89
N SER A 68 -2.60 21.05 -17.04
CA SER A 68 -3.69 21.40 -16.14
C SER A 68 -3.76 20.54 -14.89
N GLY A 69 -3.10 19.37 -14.87
CA GLY A 69 -3.01 18.52 -13.68
C GLY A 69 -2.25 19.23 -12.55
N SER A 70 -2.98 19.74 -11.56
CA SER A 70 -2.42 20.52 -10.46
C SER A 70 -3.30 20.39 -9.21
N PRO A 71 -2.75 20.47 -7.99
CA PRO A 71 -3.58 20.60 -6.78
C PRO A 71 -4.58 21.75 -6.84
N ALA A 72 -4.30 22.81 -7.61
CA ALA A 72 -5.19 23.95 -7.79
C ALA A 72 -6.49 23.62 -8.56
N THR A 73 -6.53 22.52 -9.32
CA THR A 73 -7.71 22.08 -10.07
C THR A 73 -8.58 21.09 -9.31
N ALA A 74 -8.21 20.76 -8.06
CA ALA A 74 -9.05 19.95 -7.18
C ALA A 74 -10.29 20.74 -6.75
N LYS A 75 -11.47 20.10 -6.83
CA LYS A 75 -12.72 20.71 -6.38
C LYS A 75 -12.85 20.58 -4.87
N THR A 76 -12.87 21.71 -4.17
CA THR A 76 -13.01 21.73 -2.70
C THR A 76 -14.34 21.16 -2.23
N SER A 77 -15.40 21.26 -3.03
CA SER A 77 -16.72 20.69 -2.74
C SER A 77 -16.74 19.17 -2.62
N ASP A 78 -15.75 18.49 -3.19
CA ASP A 78 -15.68 17.03 -3.16
C ASP A 78 -15.04 16.52 -1.84
N PHE A 79 -14.70 17.45 -0.94
CA PHE A 79 -14.09 17.18 0.36
C PHE A 79 -14.95 17.77 1.51
N PRO A 80 -14.96 17.15 2.71
CA PRO A 80 -14.25 15.92 3.07
C PRO A 80 -14.85 14.68 2.41
N VAL A 81 -14.01 13.72 2.05
CA VAL A 81 -14.44 12.47 1.41
C VAL A 81 -15.21 11.63 2.44
N THR A 82 -16.34 11.07 2.01
CA THR A 82 -17.13 10.17 2.87
C THR A 82 -16.30 8.94 3.23
N PRO A 83 -16.31 8.46 4.49
CA PRO A 83 -15.58 7.25 4.87
C PRO A 83 -15.93 6.05 3.97
N GLY A 84 -14.91 5.38 3.43
CA GLY A 84 -15.08 4.26 2.51
C GLY A 84 -15.34 4.63 1.03
N ALA A 85 -15.65 5.90 0.71
CA ALA A 85 -15.83 6.35 -0.67
C ALA A 85 -14.49 6.52 -1.40
N GLU A 86 -14.50 6.36 -2.73
CA GLU A 86 -13.32 6.61 -3.56
C GLU A 86 -12.81 8.05 -3.46
N MET A 87 -11.50 8.23 -3.64
CA MET A 87 -10.93 9.58 -3.68
C MET A 87 -11.46 10.33 -4.92
N PRO A 88 -11.83 11.62 -4.81
CA PRO A 88 -12.39 12.39 -5.92
C PRO A 88 -11.44 12.48 -7.11
N GLU A 89 -11.98 12.70 -8.30
CA GLU A 89 -11.15 12.99 -9.48
C GLU A 89 -10.53 14.41 -9.38
N VAL A 90 -9.31 14.56 -9.88
CA VAL A 90 -8.67 15.88 -10.05
C VAL A 90 -8.48 16.11 -11.54
N TYR A 91 -9.03 17.22 -12.04
CA TYR A 91 -9.00 17.53 -13.46
C TYR A 91 -7.56 17.62 -13.98
N GLY A 92 -7.30 16.98 -15.12
CA GLY A 92 -5.96 16.93 -15.74
C GLY A 92 -5.02 15.87 -15.15
N CYS A 93 -5.46 15.06 -14.20
CA CYS A 93 -4.64 14.02 -13.57
C CYS A 93 -5.13 12.60 -13.89
N ASP A 94 -4.19 11.65 -13.96
CA ASP A 94 -4.44 10.23 -13.75
C ASP A 94 -4.45 9.97 -12.23
N LYS A 95 -5.50 9.29 -11.76
CA LYS A 95 -5.71 8.95 -10.35
C LYS A 95 -5.35 7.49 -10.08
N GLN A 96 -4.57 7.25 -9.02
CA GLN A 96 -4.33 5.92 -8.46
C GLN A 96 -4.75 5.92 -6.99
N ASP A 97 -5.81 5.20 -6.66
CA ASP A 97 -6.22 4.94 -5.27
C ASP A 97 -5.30 3.89 -4.62
N TYR A 98 -5.04 4.07 -3.31
CA TYR A 98 -4.28 3.14 -2.48
C TYR A 98 -5.11 2.64 -1.29
N ALA A 99 -4.96 1.36 -0.99
CA ALA A 99 -5.34 0.79 0.29
C ALA A 99 -4.42 1.34 1.39
N VAL A 100 -5.01 1.76 2.52
CA VAL A 100 -4.27 2.22 3.69
C VAL A 100 -4.26 1.11 4.73
N LEU A 101 -3.07 0.65 5.10
CA LEU A 101 -2.87 -0.42 6.08
C LEU A 101 -2.18 0.14 7.33
N PHE A 102 -2.55 -0.37 8.50
CA PHE A 102 -1.83 -0.11 9.74
C PHE A 102 -1.01 -1.34 10.11
N ILE A 103 0.30 -1.21 10.04
CA ILE A 103 1.23 -2.33 10.08
C ILE A 103 2.07 -2.26 11.36
N ILE A 104 2.16 -3.38 12.08
CA ILE A 104 3.07 -3.61 13.20
C ILE A 104 4.17 -4.55 12.71
N GLY A 105 5.43 -4.12 12.77
CA GLY A 105 6.55 -4.98 12.43
C GLY A 105 6.68 -6.14 13.42
N VAL A 106 6.85 -7.35 12.92
CA VAL A 106 7.23 -8.50 13.76
C VAL A 106 8.64 -8.94 13.39
N GLU A 107 9.44 -9.26 14.41
CA GLU A 107 10.77 -9.82 14.19
C GLU A 107 10.61 -11.26 13.67
N SER A 108 11.35 -11.60 12.61
CA SER A 108 11.41 -12.97 12.13
C SER A 108 12.18 -13.81 13.14
N VAL A 109 11.49 -14.68 13.86
CA VAL A 109 12.15 -15.69 14.70
C VAL A 109 12.71 -16.77 13.76
N GLU A 110 13.92 -16.57 13.24
CA GLU A 110 14.70 -17.71 12.74
C GLU A 110 15.07 -18.54 13.96
N ASN A 111 14.60 -19.80 14.01
CA ASN A 111 15.02 -20.74 15.04
C ASN A 111 16.56 -20.81 15.02
N ALA A 112 17.16 -20.40 16.14
CA ALA A 112 18.58 -20.56 16.45
C ALA A 112 19.00 -22.04 16.41
#